data_AF-A0A5D0RS88-F1
#
_entry.id   AF-A0A5D0RS88-F1
#
_cell.length_a   1.000
_cell.length_b   1.000
_cell.length_c   1.000
_cell.angle_alpha   90.00
_cell.angle_beta   90.00
_cell.angle_gamma   90.00
#
_symmetry.space_group_name_H-M   'P 1'
#
loop_
_entity.id
_entity.type
_entity.pdbx_description
1 polymer ?
#
loop_
_entity_poly.entity_id
_entity_poly.type
_entity_poly.pdbx_seq_one_letter_code
_entity_poly.pdbx_strand_id
1 'polypeptide(L)' 'MERTQVLELMGTLKLYGMRSAYDEVMATGIKRQFEPPRIVGDLLQSEIAEKQARSIKYQLTVAKLPLAKDLEDFHFGLEH' A
#
# COMPACT_ATOMS: atom_id res chain seq x y z
N MET A 1 11.16 13.26 -18.41
CA MET A 1 9.97 13.64 -17.63
C MET A 1 10.43 14.01 -16.24
N GLU A 2 9.90 15.09 -15.67
CA GLU A 2 10.27 15.52 -14.33
C GLU A 2 9.61 14.63 -13.27
N ARG A 3 10.27 14.46 -12.12
CA ARG A 3 9.73 13.68 -10.97
C ARG A 3 8.29 14.10 -10.63
N THR A 4 8.02 15.40 -10.60
CA THR A 4 6.69 15.94 -10.28
C THR A 4 5.62 15.44 -11.26
N GLN A 5 5.91 15.43 -12.56
CA GLN A 5 4.99 14.92 -13.58
C GLN A 5 4.73 13.42 -13.41
N VAL A 6 5.75 12.65 -13.05
CA VAL A 6 5.62 11.22 -12.80
C VAL A 6 4.68 10.97 -11.61
N LEU A 7 4.86 11.70 -10.50
CA LEU A 7 4.02 11.56 -9.32
C LEU A 7 2.58 12.01 -9.55
N GLU A 8 2.37 13.06 -10.35
CA GLU A 8 1.04 13.50 -10.77
C GLU A 8 0.33 12.41 -11.59
N LEU A 9 1.01 11.83 -12.58
CA LEU A 9 0.45 10.74 -13.39
C LEU A 9 0.16 9.50 -12.56
N MET A 10 1.02 9.15 -11.60
CA MET A 10 0.75 8.07 -10.64
C MET A 10 -0.50 8.36 -9.81
N GLY A 11 -0.70 9.62 -9.39
CA GLY A 11 -1.92 10.06 -8.73
C GLY A 11 -3.16 9.88 -9.61
N THR A 12 -3.10 10.32 -10.87
CA THR A 12 -4.19 10.17 -11.85
C THR A 12 -4.53 8.70 -12.10
N LEU A 13 -3.52 7.84 -12.20
CA LEU A 13 -3.69 6.39 -12.38
C LEU A 13 -4.05 5.65 -11.09
N LYS A 14 -4.17 6.36 -9.95
CA LYS A 14 -4.45 5.78 -8.62
C LYS A 14 -3.40 4.73 -8.20
N LEU A 15 -2.14 4.93 -8.60
CA LEU A 15 -1.00 4.08 -8.27
C LEU A 15 -0.41 4.48 -6.91
N TYR A 16 -1.20 4.28 -5.85
CA TYR A 16 -0.88 4.78 -4.52
C TYR A 16 0.38 4.14 -3.92
N GLY A 17 0.57 2.83 -4.14
CA GLY A 17 1.74 2.11 -3.66
C GLY A 17 3.00 2.59 -4.39
N MET A 18 2.95 2.69 -5.72
CA MET A 18 4.09 3.22 -6.50
C MET A 18 4.45 4.63 -6.08
N ARG A 19 3.45 5.51 -5.92
CA ARG A 19 3.66 6.91 -5.54
C ARG A 19 4.31 7.02 -4.16
N SER A 20 3.92 6.18 -3.21
CA SER A 20 4.49 6.17 -1.86
C SER A 20 5.94 5.65 -1.83
N ALA A 21 6.27 4.67 -2.66
CA ALA A 21 7.58 4.02 -2.70
C ALA A 21 8.58 4.70 -3.65
N TYR A 22 8.13 5.68 -4.45
CA TYR A 22 8.91 6.24 -5.56
C TYR A 22 10.31 6.72 -5.14
N ASP A 23 10.40 7.59 -4.13
CA ASP A 23 11.68 8.18 -3.74
C ASP A 23 12.68 7.14 -3.24
N GLU A 24 12.20 6.20 -2.43
CA GLU A 24 13.03 5.15 -1.84
C GLU A 24 13.54 4.17 -2.91
N VAL A 25 12.65 3.73 -3.81
CA VAL A 25 13.00 2.80 -4.89
C VAL A 25 13.96 3.46 -5.88
N MET A 26 13.72 4.73 -6.24
CA MET A 26 14.61 5.48 -7.12
C MET A 26 15.98 5.72 -6.49
N ALA A 27 16.03 6.16 -5.23
CA ALA A 27 17.27 6.37 -4.51
C ALA A 27 18.09 5.07 -4.40
N THR A 28 17.41 3.96 -4.10
CA THR A 28 18.03 2.63 -4.03
C THR A 28 18.52 2.16 -5.39
N GLY A 29 17.72 2.33 -6.43
CA GLY A 29 18.05 1.95 -7.81
C GLY A 29 19.27 2.70 -8.34
N ILE A 30 19.36 4.01 -8.08
CA ILE A 30 20.53 4.83 -8.45
C ILE A 30 21.76 4.36 -7.67
N LYS A 31 21.64 4.22 -6.34
CA LYS A 31 22.76 3.83 -5.47
C LYS A 31 23.32 2.46 -5.83
N ARG A 32 22.46 1.51 -6.21
CA ARG A 32 22.83 0.12 -6.50
C ARG A 32 22.94 -0.19 -7.99
N GLN A 33 22.81 0.82 -8.86
CA GLN A 33 22.84 0.68 -10.32
C GLN A 33 21.92 -0.43 -10.83
N PHE A 34 20.68 -0.44 -10.33
CA PHE A 34 19.71 -1.42 -10.77
C PHE A 34 19.27 -1.15 -12.22
N GLU A 35 19.22 -2.22 -13.00
CA GLU A 35 18.66 -2.17 -14.34
C GLU A 35 17.20 -1.69 -14.31
N PRO A 36 16.74 -0.93 -15.31
CA PRO A 36 15.39 -0.37 -15.34
C PRO A 36 14.26 -1.37 -15.07
N PRO A 37 14.28 -2.62 -15.59
CA PRO A 37 13.24 -3.61 -15.29
C PRO A 37 13.11 -3.92 -13.79
N ARG A 38 14.22 -3.88 -13.03
CA ARG A 38 14.19 -4.12 -11.59
C ARG A 38 13.53 -2.98 -10.84
N ILE A 39 13.87 -1.74 -11.17
CA ILE A 39 13.27 -0.54 -10.57
C ILE A 39 11.74 -0.54 -10.82
N VAL A 40 11.34 -0.85 -12.05
CA VAL A 40 9.91 -0.97 -12.40
C VAL A 40 9.25 -2.11 -11.62
N GLY A 41 9.91 -3.25 -11.49
CA GLY A 41 9.44 -4.39 -10.69
C GLY A 41 9.19 -4.02 -9.23
N ASP A 42 10.13 -3.33 -8.59
CA ASP A 42 10.02 -2.91 -7.18
C ASP A 42 8.85 -1.93 -6.96
N LEU A 43 8.64 -1.01 -7.90
CA LEU A 43 7.48 -0.11 -7.87
C LEU A 43 6.16 -0.88 -8.04
N LEU A 44 6.07 -1.79 -9.02
CA LEU A 44 4.87 -2.60 -9.25
C LEU A 44 4.56 -3.50 -8.06
N GLN A 45 5.58 -4.06 -7.42
CA GLN A 45 5.40 -4.87 -6.22
C GLN A 45 4.81 -4.06 -5.07
N SER A 46 5.24 -2.80 -4.91
CA SER A 46 4.70 -1.86 -3.93
C SER A 46 3.22 -1.53 -4.21
N GLU A 47 2.85 -1.39 -5.48
CA GLU A 47 1.45 -1.18 -5.87
C GLU A 47 0.55 -2.37 -5.54
N ILE A 48 1.02 -3.58 -5.82
CA ILE A 48 0.28 -4.81 -5.51
C ILE A 48 0.10 -4.93 -3.99
N ALA A 49 1.15 -4.66 -3.22
CA ALA A 49 1.11 -4.71 -1.76
C ALA A 49 0.08 -3.71 -1.19
N GLU A 50 0.05 -2.47 -1.69
CA GLU A 50 -0.97 -1.49 -1.29
C GLU A 50 -2.37 -2.04 -1.59
N LYS A 51 -2.63 -2.43 -2.84
CA LYS A 51 -3.96 -2.90 -3.26
C LYS A 51 -4.45 -4.07 -2.41
N GLN A 52 -3.56 -4.98 -2.04
CA GLN A 52 -3.87 -6.09 -1.18
C GLN A 52 -4.19 -5.62 0.25
N ALA A 53 -3.40 -4.73 0.83
CA ALA A 53 -3.66 -4.15 2.14
C ALA A 53 -5.00 -3.41 2.19
N ARG A 54 -5.33 -2.65 1.14
CA ARG A 54 -6.62 -1.95 1.00
C ARG A 54 -7.79 -2.93 0.89
N SER A 55 -7.64 -4.00 0.12
CA SER A 55 -8.66 -5.05 -0.02
C SER A 55 -8.91 -5.74 1.32
N ILE A 56 -7.86 -6.11 2.06
CA ILE A 56 -7.97 -6.72 3.39
C ILE A 56 -8.69 -5.76 4.36
N LYS A 57 -8.27 -4.48 4.39
CA LYS A 57 -8.92 -3.48 5.24
C LYS A 57 -10.40 -3.33 4.91
N TYR A 58 -10.75 -3.32 3.62
CA TYR A 58 -12.13 -3.26 3.18
C TYR A 58 -12.92 -4.51 3.63
N GLN A 59 -12.38 -5.71 3.42
CA GLN A 59 -13.00 -6.97 3.84
C GLN A 59 -13.25 -7.01 5.35
N LEU A 60 -12.27 -6.61 6.18
CA LEU A 60 -12.42 -6.54 7.64
C LEU A 60 -13.51 -5.54 8.06
N THR A 61 -13.55 -4.38 7.42
CA THR A 61 -14.56 -3.34 7.67
C THR A 61 -15.96 -3.86 7.32
N VAL A 62 -16.11 -4.52 6.18
CA VAL A 62 -17.39 -5.10 5.73
C VAL A 62 -17.81 -6.28 6.62
N ALA A 63 -16.87 -7.10 7.05
CA ALA A 63 -17.11 -8.22 7.96
C ALA A 63 -17.49 -7.77 9.38
N LYS A 64 -17.51 -6.45 9.67
CA LYS A 64 -17.70 -5.88 11.01
C LYS A 64 -16.76 -6.53 12.04
N LEU A 65 -15.59 -6.99 11.61
CA LEU A 65 -14.59 -7.49 12.54
C LEU A 65 -14.08 -6.27 13.31
N PRO A 66 -14.16 -6.24 14.65
CA PRO A 66 -13.65 -5.11 15.40
C PRO A 66 -12.15 -5.01 15.09
N LEU A 67 -11.73 -3.90 14.48
CA LEU A 67 -10.32 -3.56 14.48
C LEU A 67 -9.91 -3.46 15.95
N ALA A 68 -8.72 -3.95 16.29
CA ALA A 68 -8.25 -4.25 17.65
C ALA A 68 -8.20 -3.08 18.67
N LYS A 69 -8.94 -1.99 18.45
CA LYS A 69 -9.27 -0.95 19.43
C LYS A 69 -10.60 -1.18 20.16
N ASP A 70 -11.42 -2.14 19.74
CA ASP A 70 -12.72 -2.43 20.38
C ASP A 70 -12.69 -3.69 21.27
N LEU A 71 -11.50 -4.24 21.60
CA LEU A 71 -11.40 -5.37 22.54
C LEU A 71 -11.82 -5.00 23.97
N GLU A 72 -11.90 -3.72 24.30
CA GLU A 72 -12.40 -3.24 25.60
C GLU A 72 -13.93 -3.32 25.71
N ASP A 73 -14.65 -3.33 24.58
CA ASP A 73 -16.13 -3.34 24.54
C ASP A 73 -16.73 -4.74 24.22
N PHE A 74 -15.90 -5.78 24.13
CA PHE A 74 -16.37 -7.14 23.84
C PHE A 74 -16.97 -7.81 25.10
N HIS A 75 -18.25 -7.54 25.36
CA HIS A 75 -19.03 -8.29 26.35
C HIS A 75 -19.37 -9.69 25.81
N PHE A 76 -18.71 -10.72 26.35
CA PHE A 76 -19.17 -12.11 26.18
C PHE A 76 -20.46 -12.29 26.98
N GLY A 77 -21.60 -12.24 26.29
CA GLY A 77 -22.87 -12.68 26.86
C GLY A 77 -22.82 -14.17 27.19
N LEU A 78 -22.63 -14.48 28.46
CA LEU A 78 -22.94 -15.80 29.04
C LEU A 78 -24.46 -15.96 29.04
N GLU A 79 -25.00 -16.77 28.13
CA GLU A 79 -26.34 -17.32 28.30
C GLU A 79 -26.25 -18.66 29.04
N HIS A 80 -27.10 -18.79 30.06
CA HIS A 80 -27.25 -19.90 30.99
C HIS A 80 -27.87 -21.15 30.34
#